data_AF-A0A7C5DTU7-F1
#
_entry.id   AF-A0A7C5DTU7-F1
#
_cell.length_a   1.000
_cell.length_b   1.000
_cell.length_c   1.000
_cell.angle_alpha   90.00
_cell.angle_beta   90.00
_cell.angle_gamma   90.00
#
_symmetry.space_group_name_H-M   'P 1'
#
loop_
_entity.id
_entity.type
_entity.pdbx_description
1 polymer ?
#
loop_
_entity_poly.entity_id
_entity_poly.type
_entity_poly.pdbx_seq_one_letter_code
_entity_poly.pdbx_strand_id
1 'polypeptide(L)'
;MSKDAALAVLFGLFLLPLIFLPFLPQEDLGGPLSFPPTLGRGNFRTYVVKSGDTLAAVADRYGIPLSYLVASNGLSTPSVLYPGQELVLPQGGVLHTLRPGQTLADLAATYGVAEEEIREANGLSGEPLPGQRLFIPEPRSVPQAAVLELGGEEGARFIWPLRGRLTSPFG
;
A
#
# COMPACT_ATOMS: atom_id res chain seq x y z
N MET A 1 -1.71 -23.68 49.27
CA MET A 1 -1.07 -22.39 49.60
C MET A 1 0.34 -22.45 49.01
N SER A 2 0.53 -22.16 47.72
CA SER A 2 0.45 -20.87 47.02
C SER A 2 1.68 -20.00 47.26
N LYS A 3 2.34 -19.65 46.14
CA LYS A 3 3.08 -18.42 45.76
C LYS A 3 4.35 -18.82 44.99
N ASP A 4 4.25 -18.89 43.66
CA ASP A 4 4.53 -17.78 42.73
C ASP A 4 6.03 -17.62 42.46
N ALA A 5 6.41 -17.93 41.23
CA ALA A 5 6.94 -16.95 40.27
C ALA A 5 8.13 -17.51 39.46
N ALA A 6 7.83 -17.70 38.18
CA ALA A 6 8.56 -17.16 37.04
C ALA A 6 10.01 -17.59 36.77
N LEU A 7 10.21 -17.75 35.46
CA LEU A 7 11.43 -17.57 34.67
C LEU A 7 12.26 -18.81 34.31
N ALA A 8 12.58 -18.82 33.01
CA ALA A 8 13.71 -19.48 32.35
C ALA A 8 13.54 -20.97 32.01
N VAL A 9 12.76 -21.25 30.96
CA VAL A 9 13.18 -22.26 29.98
C VAL A 9 13.66 -21.53 28.74
N LEU A 10 14.97 -21.59 28.58
CA LEU A 10 15.80 -21.04 27.53
C LEU A 10 15.65 -21.87 26.23
N PHE A 11 15.69 -21.15 25.11
CA PHE A 11 16.23 -21.57 23.81
C PHE A 11 15.62 -22.77 23.07
N GLY A 12 14.97 -22.46 21.93
CA GLY A 12 14.94 -23.35 20.78
C GLY A 12 13.60 -23.49 20.07
N LEU A 13 13.12 -22.45 19.38
CA LEU A 13 12.28 -22.68 18.20
C LEU A 13 12.97 -22.09 16.98
N PHE A 14 13.83 -22.94 16.43
CA PHE A 14 14.50 -22.80 15.15
C PHE A 14 13.42 -22.76 14.06
N LEU A 15 13.44 -21.71 13.23
CA LEU A 15 12.96 -21.64 11.85
C LEU A 15 12.08 -22.82 11.39
N LEU A 16 10.76 -22.67 11.51
CA LEU A 16 9.88 -23.41 10.60
C LEU A 16 10.04 -22.78 9.22
N PRO A 17 10.48 -23.52 8.20
CA PRO A 17 10.55 -22.98 6.86
C PRO A 17 9.10 -22.76 6.41
N LEU A 18 8.82 -21.57 5.86
CA LEU A 18 7.54 -21.24 5.25
C LEU A 18 7.43 -22.01 3.92
N ILE A 19 7.35 -23.34 4.00
CA ILE A 19 7.14 -24.24 2.87
C ILE A 19 5.64 -24.24 2.60
N PHE A 20 5.28 -23.65 1.46
CA PHE A 20 4.20 -24.11 0.59
C PHE A 20 2.88 -24.40 1.32
N LEU A 21 2.08 -23.36 1.59
CA LEU A 21 0.65 -23.56 1.83
C LEU A 21 -0.01 -23.78 0.45
N PRO A 22 -0.49 -24.99 0.12
CA PRO A 22 -1.22 -25.19 -1.12
C PRO A 22 -2.58 -24.49 -0.97
N PHE A 23 -2.91 -23.69 -1.98
CA PHE A 23 -4.26 -23.33 -2.43
C PHE A 23 -5.39 -23.93 -1.57
N LEU A 24 -5.94 -23.12 -0.65
CA LEU A 24 -7.22 -23.45 -0.03
C LEU A 24 -8.32 -23.19 -1.08
N PRO A 25 -9.18 -24.17 -1.41
CA PRO A 25 -10.36 -23.92 -2.21
C PRO A 25 -11.24 -22.92 -1.47
N GLN A 26 -11.59 -21.81 -2.13
CA GLN A 26 -12.57 -20.85 -1.63
C GLN A 26 -13.98 -21.43 -1.78
N GLU A 27 -14.30 -22.46 -1.00
CA GLU A 27 -15.68 -22.89 -0.81
C GLU A 27 -16.01 -22.77 0.68
N ASP A 28 -16.73 -21.69 0.98
CA ASP A 28 -17.74 -21.60 2.03
C ASP A 28 -17.40 -22.18 3.42
N LEU A 29 -16.75 -21.38 4.25
CA LEU A 29 -16.82 -21.56 5.71
C LEU A 29 -17.02 -20.20 6.39
N GLY A 30 -18.29 -19.83 6.54
CA GLY A 30 -18.71 -18.77 7.46
C GLY A 30 -18.13 -18.99 8.87
N GLY A 31 -17.17 -18.16 9.25
CA GLY A 31 -16.53 -18.09 10.57
C GLY A 31 -16.14 -16.64 10.91
N PRO A 32 -15.99 -16.27 12.20
CA PRO A 32 -16.25 -14.92 12.71
C PRO A 32 -15.14 -13.87 12.47
N LEU A 33 -14.22 -14.09 11.55
CA LEU A 33 -13.24 -13.07 11.14
C LEU A 33 -13.54 -12.58 9.72
N SER A 34 -14.73 -11.99 9.57
CA SER A 34 -15.03 -11.11 8.45
C SER A 34 -14.10 -9.90 8.54
N PHE A 35 -13.01 -9.90 7.77
CA PHE A 35 -12.44 -8.63 7.33
C PHE A 35 -13.52 -8.00 6.47
N PRO A 36 -14.02 -6.78 6.73
CA PRO A 36 -14.92 -6.16 5.77
C PRO A 36 -14.09 -5.78 4.54
N PRO A 37 -14.24 -6.39 3.34
CA PRO A 37 -13.82 -5.72 2.13
C PRO A 37 -14.92 -4.71 1.80
N THR A 38 -15.13 -3.69 2.62
CA THR A 38 -15.66 -2.42 2.09
C THR A 38 -14.49 -1.71 1.44
N LEU A 39 -14.00 -2.33 0.36
CA LEU A 39 -13.28 -1.59 -0.65
C LEU A 39 -14.29 -0.57 -1.17
N GLY A 40 -13.91 0.70 -1.24
CA GLY A 40 -14.75 1.71 -1.85
C GLY A 40 -15.25 1.24 -3.22
N ARG A 41 -16.32 1.83 -3.74
CA ARG A 41 -16.90 1.46 -5.05
C ARG A 41 -15.99 1.79 -6.25
N GLY A 42 -14.68 1.90 -6.03
CA GLY A 42 -13.69 1.94 -7.10
C GLY A 42 -13.69 0.62 -7.86
N ASN A 43 -13.65 0.71 -9.19
CA ASN A 43 -13.51 -0.45 -10.05
C ASN A 43 -12.05 -0.94 -9.96
N PHE A 44 -11.78 -2.04 -9.25
CA PHE A 44 -10.47 -2.68 -9.26
C PHE A 44 -10.59 -4.14 -9.67
N ARG A 45 -9.51 -4.68 -10.24
CA ARG A 45 -9.38 -6.10 -10.59
C ARG A 45 -8.14 -6.67 -9.91
N THR A 46 -8.12 -7.97 -9.69
CA THR A 46 -6.89 -8.64 -9.24
C THR A 46 -6.23 -9.31 -10.43
N TYR A 47 -4.90 -9.23 -10.50
CA TYR A 47 -4.08 -9.88 -11.50
C TYR A 47 -2.99 -10.70 -10.84
N VAL A 48 -2.83 -11.94 -11.28
CA VAL A 48 -1.73 -12.81 -10.83
C VAL A 48 -0.58 -12.65 -11.80
N VAL A 49 0.56 -12.19 -11.28
CA VAL A 49 1.80 -11.99 -12.04
C VAL A 49 2.24 -13.29 -12.67
N LYS A 50 2.62 -13.23 -13.95
CA LYS A 50 3.20 -14.33 -14.71
C LYS A 50 4.71 -14.14 -14.87
N SER A 51 5.39 -15.23 -15.21
CA SER A 51 6.82 -15.17 -15.52
C SER A 51 7.09 -14.22 -16.68
N GLY A 52 8.01 -13.27 -16.47
CA GLY A 52 8.37 -12.24 -17.43
C GLY A 52 7.51 -10.96 -17.38
N ASP A 53 6.51 -10.89 -16.51
CA ASP A 53 5.74 -9.65 -16.33
C ASP A 53 6.57 -8.56 -15.67
N THR A 54 6.37 -7.32 -16.12
CA THR A 54 6.88 -6.11 -15.48
C THR A 54 5.72 -5.21 -15.09
N LEU A 55 5.92 -4.36 -14.07
CA LEU A 55 4.89 -3.41 -13.66
C LEU A 55 4.47 -2.49 -14.81
N ALA A 56 5.42 -2.04 -15.63
CA ALA A 56 5.15 -1.22 -16.80
C ALA A 56 4.30 -1.96 -17.84
N ALA A 57 4.68 -3.19 -18.21
CA ALA A 57 3.92 -3.97 -19.19
C ALA A 57 2.50 -4.32 -18.71
N VAL A 58 2.33 -4.59 -17.41
CA VAL A 58 1.00 -4.82 -16.81
C VAL A 58 0.20 -3.52 -16.81
N ALA A 59 0.78 -2.41 -16.35
CA ALA A 59 0.15 -1.09 -16.36
C ALA A 59 -0.35 -0.71 -17.77
N ASP A 60 0.51 -0.81 -18.78
CA ASP A 60 0.19 -0.50 -20.18
C ASP A 60 -0.91 -1.40 -20.73
N ARG A 61 -0.85 -2.71 -20.47
CA ARG A 61 -1.86 -3.67 -20.93
C ARG A 61 -3.26 -3.33 -20.42
N TYR A 62 -3.37 -2.86 -19.18
CA TYR A 62 -4.65 -2.55 -18.54
C TYR A 62 -5.03 -1.07 -18.61
N GLY A 63 -4.20 -0.23 -19.25
CA GLY A 63 -4.43 1.21 -19.34
C GLY A 63 -4.42 1.92 -17.98
N ILE A 64 -3.66 1.40 -17.02
CA ILE A 64 -3.57 1.94 -15.66
C ILE A 64 -2.26 2.71 -15.56
N PRO A 65 -2.25 3.96 -15.06
CA PRO A 65 -1.01 4.66 -14.79
C PRO A 65 -0.11 3.83 -13.87
N LEU A 66 1.18 3.69 -14.22
CA LEU A 66 2.15 2.93 -13.41
C LEU A 66 2.18 3.42 -11.96
N SER A 67 2.06 4.73 -11.76
CA SER A 67 1.93 5.38 -10.45
C SER A 67 0.77 4.82 -9.62
N TYR A 68 -0.38 4.57 -10.25
CA TYR A 68 -1.58 4.09 -9.55
C TYR A 68 -1.42 2.64 -9.15
N LEU A 69 -0.84 1.84 -10.05
CA LEU A 69 -0.53 0.44 -9.81
C LEU A 69 0.46 0.29 -8.63
N VAL A 70 1.54 1.08 -8.64
CA VAL A 70 2.57 1.07 -7.59
C VAL A 70 1.98 1.51 -6.25
N ALA A 71 1.28 2.66 -6.22
CA ALA A 71 0.70 3.19 -4.99
C ALA A 71 -0.34 2.24 -4.39
N SER A 72 -1.19 1.63 -5.22
CA SER A 72 -2.28 0.76 -4.76
C SER A 72 -1.82 -0.58 -4.20
N ASN A 73 -0.64 -1.04 -4.61
CA ASN A 73 -0.04 -2.28 -4.16
C ASN A 73 1.08 -2.06 -3.12
N GLY A 74 1.32 -0.81 -2.70
CA GLY A 74 2.39 -0.48 -1.76
C GLY A 74 3.78 -0.87 -2.26
N LEU A 75 3.97 -0.91 -3.59
CA LEU A 75 5.23 -1.29 -4.20
C LEU A 75 6.18 -0.08 -4.24
N SER A 76 7.48 -0.35 -4.31
CA SER A 76 8.52 0.68 -4.48
C SER A 76 9.26 0.42 -5.77
N THR A 77 9.38 1.39 -6.66
CA THR A 77 10.13 1.19 -7.91
C THR A 77 11.62 1.45 -7.71
N PRO A 78 12.52 0.62 -8.27
CA PRO A 78 12.22 -0.60 -9.03
C PRO A 78 11.76 -1.76 -8.11
N SER A 79 10.61 -2.36 -8.40
CA SER A 79 10.13 -3.60 -7.77
C SER A 79 10.21 -4.72 -8.81
N VAL A 80 10.87 -5.82 -8.45
CA VAL A 80 10.80 -7.07 -9.23
C VAL A 80 9.46 -7.72 -8.91
N LEU A 81 8.72 -8.11 -9.95
CA LEU A 81 7.50 -8.89 -9.77
C LEU A 81 7.84 -10.37 -9.73
N TYR A 82 7.22 -11.07 -8.78
CA TYR A 82 7.39 -12.51 -8.63
C TYR A 82 6.20 -13.23 -9.25
N PRO A 83 6.41 -14.27 -10.08
CA PRO A 83 5.32 -15.08 -10.59
C PRO A 83 4.45 -15.63 -9.45
N GLY A 84 3.13 -15.52 -9.58
CA GLY A 84 2.16 -15.87 -8.54
C GLY A 84 1.83 -14.73 -7.57
N GLN A 85 2.53 -13.60 -7.63
CA GLN A 85 2.18 -12.41 -6.84
C GLN A 85 0.84 -11.83 -7.31
N GLU A 86 -0.04 -11.50 -6.36
CA GLU A 86 -1.29 -10.80 -6.66
C GLU A 86 -1.07 -9.29 -6.71
N LEU A 87 -1.57 -8.67 -7.77
CA LEU A 87 -1.60 -7.23 -7.96
C LEU A 87 -3.05 -6.77 -8.03
N VAL A 88 -3.35 -5.72 -7.27
CA VAL A 88 -4.58 -4.96 -7.39
C VAL A 88 -4.41 -3.94 -8.49
N LEU A 89 -5.28 -4.03 -9.49
CA LEU A 89 -5.34 -3.17 -10.66
C LEU A 89 -6.48 -2.17 -10.48
N PRO A 90 -6.23 -0.97 -9.92
CA PRO A 90 -7.26 0.04 -9.77
C PRO A 90 -7.56 0.71 -11.13
N GLN A 91 -8.84 0.96 -11.42
CA GLN A 91 -9.24 1.78 -12.57
C GLN A 91 -9.74 3.14 -12.06
N GLY A 92 -9.27 4.22 -12.69
CA GLY A 92 -9.73 5.58 -12.39
C GLY A 92 -9.29 6.16 -11.04
N GLY A 93 -8.33 5.54 -10.34
CA GLY A 93 -7.88 6.04 -9.03
C GLY A 93 -6.82 5.18 -8.36
N VAL A 94 -6.62 5.42 -7.07
CA VAL A 94 -5.63 4.74 -6.22
C VAL A 94 -6.31 4.11 -5.00
N LEU A 95 -5.93 2.89 -4.63
CA LEU A 95 -6.34 2.29 -3.36
C LEU A 95 -5.30 2.58 -2.28
N HIS A 96 -5.64 3.43 -1.32
CA HIS A 96 -4.77 3.80 -0.22
C HIS A 96 -5.21 3.17 1.10
N THR A 97 -4.28 2.52 1.80
CA THR A 97 -4.53 2.03 3.16
C THR A 97 -4.30 3.14 4.17
N LEU A 98 -5.34 3.55 4.90
CA LEU A 98 -5.26 4.62 5.88
C LEU A 98 -4.32 4.23 7.02
N ARG A 99 -3.33 5.08 7.32
CA ARG A 99 -2.35 4.80 8.38
C ARG A 99 -2.90 5.20 9.76
N PRO A 100 -2.45 4.58 10.86
CA PRO A 100 -2.78 5.07 12.20
C PRO A 100 -2.43 6.55 12.38
N GLY A 101 -3.41 7.35 12.79
CA GLY A 101 -3.27 8.80 12.97
C GLY A 101 -3.37 9.64 11.69
N GLN A 102 -3.56 9.01 10.51
CA GLN A 102 -3.86 9.72 9.26
C GLN A 102 -5.35 10.02 9.19
N THR A 103 -5.71 11.26 8.86
CA THR A 103 -7.10 11.68 8.66
C THR A 103 -7.50 11.65 7.18
N LEU A 104 -8.80 11.73 6.91
CA LEU A 104 -9.30 11.92 5.55
C LEU A 104 -8.81 13.24 4.93
N ALA A 105 -8.71 14.31 5.74
CA ALA A 105 -8.20 15.61 5.33
C ALA A 105 -6.73 15.54 4.86
N ASP A 106 -5.89 14.82 5.60
CA ASP A 106 -4.50 14.60 5.21
C ASP A 106 -4.42 13.87 3.87
N LEU A 107 -5.30 12.88 3.67
CA LEU A 107 -5.36 12.09 2.46
C LEU A 107 -5.81 12.92 1.25
N ALA A 108 -6.87 13.71 1.41
CA ALA A 108 -7.38 14.66 0.43
C ALA A 108 -6.29 15.65 -0.01
N ALA A 109 -5.59 16.27 0.95
CA ALA A 109 -4.49 17.18 0.67
C ALA A 109 -3.32 16.49 -0.06
N THR A 110 -3.00 15.25 0.33
CA THR A 110 -1.90 14.47 -0.25
C THR A 110 -2.14 14.09 -1.72
N TYR A 111 -3.37 13.69 -2.04
CA TYR A 111 -3.74 13.26 -3.39
C TYR A 111 -4.32 14.38 -4.26
N GLY A 112 -4.61 15.54 -3.67
CA GLY A 112 -5.22 16.68 -4.34
C GLY A 112 -6.69 16.44 -4.73
N VAL A 113 -7.41 15.65 -3.95
CA VAL A 113 -8.82 15.26 -4.17
C VAL A 113 -9.67 15.85 -3.05
N ALA A 114 -10.91 16.27 -3.33
CA ALA A 114 -11.78 16.77 -2.28
C ALA A 114 -12.17 15.65 -1.30
N GLU A 115 -12.27 15.96 0.00
CA GLU A 115 -12.69 14.97 1.00
C GLU A 115 -14.04 14.35 0.68
N GLU A 116 -15.01 15.17 0.21
CA GLU A 116 -16.34 14.71 -0.14
C GLU A 116 -16.30 13.70 -1.29
N GLU A 117 -15.47 13.93 -2.31
CA GLU A 117 -15.30 12.98 -3.43
C GLU A 117 -14.78 11.63 -2.92
N ILE A 118 -13.83 11.65 -1.98
CA ILE A 118 -13.35 10.42 -1.33
C ILE A 118 -14.48 9.78 -0.51
N ARG A 119 -15.27 10.55 0.25
CA ARG A 119 -16.40 10.02 1.01
C ARG A 119 -17.43 9.35 0.12
N GLU A 120 -17.87 10.02 -0.93
CA GLU A 120 -18.87 9.53 -1.88
C GLU A 120 -18.37 8.26 -2.58
N ALA A 121 -17.13 8.27 -3.08
CA ALA A 121 -16.54 7.11 -3.77
C ALA A 121 -16.40 5.89 -2.85
N ASN A 122 -16.26 6.11 -1.54
CA ASN A 122 -16.14 5.05 -0.54
C ASN A 122 -17.43 4.79 0.26
N GLY A 123 -18.51 5.53 0.00
CA GLY A 123 -19.77 5.44 0.76
C GLY A 123 -19.62 5.75 2.26
N LEU A 124 -18.72 6.67 2.63
CA LEU A 124 -18.39 6.97 4.02
C LEU A 124 -19.39 7.96 4.64
N SER A 125 -20.09 7.54 5.68
CA SER A 125 -20.94 8.42 6.50
C SER A 125 -20.23 9.03 7.73
N GLY A 126 -19.01 8.58 8.03
CA GLY A 126 -18.23 8.99 9.20
C GLY A 126 -16.73 8.91 8.93
N GLU A 127 -15.91 9.06 9.97
CA GLU A 127 -14.45 8.96 9.81
C GLU A 127 -14.02 7.51 9.55
N PRO A 128 -13.21 7.26 8.51
CA PRO A 128 -12.69 5.93 8.24
C PRO A 128 -11.74 5.45 9.34
N LEU A 129 -11.70 4.14 9.55
CA LEU A 129 -10.83 3.54 10.56
C LEU A 129 -9.39 3.39 10.04
N PRO A 130 -8.36 3.54 10.89
CA PRO A 130 -7.01 3.12 10.54
C PRO A 130 -6.96 1.68 10.02
N GLY A 131 -6.19 1.46 8.96
CA GLY A 131 -6.09 0.18 8.25
C GLY A 131 -7.16 -0.03 7.18
N GLN A 132 -8.18 0.81 7.10
CA GLN A 132 -9.18 0.74 6.03
C GLN A 132 -8.55 1.12 4.69
N ARG A 133 -8.85 0.34 3.64
CA ARG A 133 -8.47 0.67 2.25
C ARG A 133 -9.53 1.58 1.63
N LEU A 134 -9.12 2.77 1.24
CA LEU A 134 -9.97 3.78 0.62
C LEU A 134 -9.58 3.94 -0.84
N PHE A 135 -10.58 4.02 -1.71
CA PHE A 135 -10.41 4.38 -3.10
C PHE A 135 -10.36 5.89 -3.25
N ILE A 136 -9.28 6.39 -3.84
CA ILE A 136 -9.04 7.80 -4.09
C ILE A 136 -9.32 8.04 -5.58
N PRO A 137 -10.48 8.61 -5.95
CA PRO A 137 -10.83 8.84 -7.35
C PRO A 137 -9.95 9.93 -7.94
N GLU A 138 -9.51 9.72 -9.18
CA GLU A 138 -8.86 10.73 -10.05
C GLU A 138 -7.88 11.69 -9.33
N PRO A 139 -6.85 11.15 -8.64
CA PRO A 139 -5.93 11.99 -7.89
C PRO A 139 -5.15 12.93 -8.81
N ARG A 140 -5.06 14.21 -8.43
CA ARG A 140 -4.27 15.22 -9.15
C ARG A 140 -2.77 14.99 -8.99
N SER A 141 -2.38 14.39 -7.86
CA SER A 141 -1.00 14.03 -7.58
C SER A 141 -0.93 12.69 -6.87
N VAL A 142 0.04 11.87 -7.26
CA VAL A 142 0.38 10.64 -6.53
C VAL A 142 1.76 10.85 -5.92
N PRO A 143 1.89 11.03 -4.59
CA PRO A 143 3.17 11.38 -3.97
C PRO A 143 4.28 10.37 -4.28
N GLN A 144 3.92 9.08 -4.30
CA GLN A 144 4.86 8.00 -4.64
C GLN A 144 5.39 8.13 -6.07
N ALA A 145 4.61 8.73 -6.99
CA ALA A 145 5.01 8.99 -8.37
C ALA A 145 5.85 10.25 -8.52
N ALA A 146 5.55 11.30 -7.76
CA ALA A 146 6.38 12.51 -7.75
C ALA A 146 7.84 12.20 -7.38
N VAL A 147 8.06 11.25 -6.47
CA VAL A 147 9.42 10.73 -6.14
C VAL A 147 10.09 10.04 -7.33
N LEU A 148 9.33 9.43 -8.24
CA LEU A 148 9.85 8.77 -9.44
C LEU A 148 10.16 9.75 -10.56
N GLU A 149 9.31 10.75 -10.75
CA GLU A 149 9.52 11.79 -11.75
C GLU A 149 10.68 12.72 -11.37
N LEU A 150 10.91 12.94 -10.07
CA LEU A 150 12.08 13.65 -9.55
C LEU A 150 13.38 12.80 -9.57
N GLY A 151 13.32 11.54 -10.02
CA GLY A 151 14.45 10.62 -10.15
C GLY A 151 15.07 10.56 -11.55
N GLY A 152 14.68 11.45 -12.45
CA GLY A 152 15.30 11.60 -13.76
C GLY A 152 16.58 12.43 -13.71
N GLU A 153 17.62 11.91 -13.05
CA GLU A 153 19.06 12.13 -13.31
C GLU A 153 19.78 11.13 -12.39
N GLU A 154 20.45 10.11 -12.95
CA GLU A 154 21.20 9.13 -12.19
C GLU A 154 22.25 9.83 -11.29
N GLY A 155 21.98 9.95 -9.98
CA GLY A 155 23.01 10.30 -9.00
C GLY A 155 22.67 11.34 -7.94
N ALA A 156 21.56 12.08 -8.02
CA ALA A 156 21.26 13.14 -7.05
C ALA A 156 20.06 12.78 -6.14
N ARG A 157 20.32 12.22 -4.95
CA ARG A 157 19.30 12.18 -3.88
C ARG A 157 19.20 13.56 -3.24
N PHE A 158 18.27 14.39 -3.71
CA PHE A 158 17.88 15.60 -3.00
C PHE A 158 16.82 15.27 -1.94
N ILE A 159 17.06 15.62 -0.67
CA ILE A 159 16.14 15.40 0.44
C ILE A 159 15.76 16.77 1.01
N TRP A 160 14.46 17.11 1.01
CA TRP A 160 13.96 18.40 1.49
C TRP A 160 12.74 18.24 2.42
N PRO A 161 12.59 19.08 3.46
CA PRO A 161 13.57 20.02 4.00
C PRO A 161 14.61 19.34 4.91
N LEU A 162 15.87 19.70 4.75
CA LEU A 162 16.90 19.37 5.74
C LEU A 162 16.67 20.22 6.99
N ARG A 163 16.31 19.58 8.11
CA ARG A 163 16.30 20.22 9.43
C ARG A 163 17.65 19.96 10.10
N GLY A 164 18.52 20.97 10.08
CA GLY A 164 19.83 20.93 10.75
C GLY A 164 20.51 22.31 10.67
N ARG A 165 21.35 22.63 11.66
CA ARG A 165 22.19 23.84 11.60
C ARG A 165 23.31 23.57 10.59
N LEU A 166 23.37 24.35 9.51
CA LEU A 166 24.53 24.36 8.62
C LEU A 166 25.72 24.90 9.42
N THR A 167 26.62 24.02 9.85
CA THR A 167 27.89 24.41 10.50
C THR A 167 29.05 23.97 9.61
N SER A 168 29.32 24.75 8.56
CA SER A 168 30.60 24.69 7.84
C SER A 168 31.11 26.12 7.62
N PRO A 169 32.36 26.45 8.02
CA PRO A 169 32.99 27.74 7.75
C PRO A 169 33.84 27.78 6.47
N PHE A 170 33.70 26.81 5.54
CA PHE A 170 34.41 26.81 4.26
C PHE A 170 33.43 26.48 3.11
N GLY A 171 33.46 27.15 1.95
CA GLY A 171 34.30 28.27 1.49
C GLY A 171 33.65 28.98 0.29
#